data_AF-A0A932K0S1-F1
#
_entry.id   AF-A0A932K0S1-F1
#
_cell.length_a   1.000
_cell.length_b   1.000
_cell.length_c   1.000
_cell.angle_alpha   90.00
_cell.angle_beta   90.00
_cell.angle_gamma   90.00
#
_symmetry.space_group_name_H-M   'P 1'
#
loop_
_entity.id
_entity.type
_entity.pdbx_description
1 polymer ?
#
loop_
_entity_poly.entity_id
_entity_poly.type
_entity_poly.pdbx_seq_one_letter_code
_entity_poly.pdbx_strand_id
1 'polypeptide(L)'
;MADCRITCIVKPNPSSPHEHISHVGNPPTWTWAREQVIESIESRTNTFYVLDPGTGLRSNVGVVRAEGRAPFLRTYADGVWNNNLLSLDQCPLR
;
A
#
# COMPACT_ATOMS: atom_id res chain seq x y z
N MET A 1 4.74 16.97 -5.52
CA MET A 1 4.50 15.65 -4.91
C MET A 1 3.00 15.41 -4.92
N ALA A 2 2.53 14.31 -5.50
CA ALA A 2 1.12 13.94 -5.42
C ALA A 2 0.85 13.14 -4.13
N ASP A 3 -0.37 13.24 -3.61
CA ASP A 3 -0.84 12.44 -2.48
C ASP A 3 -1.86 11.41 -2.99
N CYS A 4 -1.38 10.20 -3.21
CA CYS A 4 -2.08 9.15 -3.95
C CYS A 4 -2.86 8.24 -3.00
N ARG A 5 -4.19 8.22 -3.13
CA ARG A 5 -5.04 7.24 -2.43
C ARG A 5 -4.85 5.87 -3.05
N ILE A 6 -4.68 4.84 -2.22
CA ILE A 6 -4.78 3.43 -2.59
C ILE A 6 -6.17 2.94 -2.18
N THR A 7 -6.85 2.25 -3.08
CA THR A 7 -8.19 1.67 -2.84
C THR A 7 -8.21 0.15 -3.01
N CYS A 8 -7.18 -0.44 -3.62
CA CYS A 8 -7.06 -1.88 -3.79
C CYS A 8 -5.60 -2.35 -3.74
N ILE A 9 -5.40 -3.64 -3.49
CA ILE A 9 -4.11 -4.33 -3.54
C ILE A 9 -4.20 -5.62 -4.36
N VAL A 10 -3.07 -6.13 -4.85
CA VAL A 10 -2.99 -7.47 -5.45
C VAL A 10 -2.14 -8.36 -4.55
N LYS A 11 -2.73 -9.46 -4.08
CA LYS A 11 -2.08 -10.53 -3.31
C LYS A 11 -2.55 -11.91 -3.80
N PRO A 12 -1.77 -12.98 -3.61
CA PRO A 12 -2.14 -14.32 -4.09
C PRO A 12 -3.30 -14.93 -3.31
N ASN A 13 -3.37 -14.68 -1.99
CA ASN A 13 -4.48 -15.12 -1.14
C ASN A 13 -4.99 -13.97 -0.25
N PRO A 14 -6.28 -13.94 0.13
CA PRO A 14 -6.82 -12.93 1.03
C PRO A 14 -6.12 -12.84 2.39
N SER A 15 -5.59 -13.95 2.91
CA SER A 15 -4.86 -14.02 4.18
C SER A 15 -3.36 -13.73 4.05
N SER A 16 -2.86 -13.48 2.83
CA SER A 16 -1.44 -13.23 2.61
C SER A 16 -0.96 -11.97 3.35
N PRO A 17 0.22 -12.02 4.01
CA PRO A 17 0.80 -10.85 4.66
C PRO A 17 1.27 -9.79 3.67
N HIS A 18 1.67 -8.63 4.20
CA HIS A 18 2.10 -7.46 3.42
C HIS A 18 3.23 -7.77 2.43
N GLU A 19 4.12 -8.73 2.73
CA GLU A 19 5.25 -9.09 1.87
C GLU A 19 4.83 -9.74 0.54
N HIS A 20 3.57 -10.15 0.40
CA HIS A 20 3.05 -10.72 -0.86
C HIS A 20 2.20 -9.75 -1.66
N ILE A 21 2.06 -8.50 -1.22
CA ILE A 21 1.44 -7.46 -2.05
C ILE A 21 2.35 -7.23 -3.25
N SER A 22 1.86 -7.51 -4.46
CA SER A 22 2.61 -7.33 -5.71
C SER A 22 2.27 -6.01 -6.39
N HIS A 23 1.02 -5.55 -6.27
CA HIS A 23 0.57 -4.29 -6.85
C HIS A 23 -0.37 -3.56 -5.89
N VAL A 24 -0.43 -2.26 -6.05
CA VAL A 24 -1.39 -1.37 -5.38
C VAL A 24 -1.97 -0.40 -6.40
N GLY A 25 -3.18 0.10 -6.16
CA GLY A 25 -3.78 0.99 -7.12
C GLY A 25 -4.99 1.78 -6.63
N ASN A 26 -5.42 2.67 -7.51
CA ASN A 26 -6.75 3.30 -7.49
C ASN A 26 -7.38 3.22 -8.89
N PRO A 27 -7.87 2.03 -9.29
CA PRO A 27 -8.52 1.84 -10.58
C PRO A 27 -9.78 2.71 -10.70
N PRO A 28 -10.13 3.14 -11.92
CA PRO A 28 -9.43 2.86 -13.18
C PRO A 28 -8.23 3.78 -13.44
N THR A 29 -7.90 4.67 -12.50
CA THR A 29 -6.91 5.75 -12.69
C THR A 29 -5.48 5.22 -12.79
N TRP A 30 -5.06 4.35 -11.87
CA TRP A 30 -3.69 3.83 -11.87
C TRP A 30 -3.57 2.52 -11.08
N THR A 31 -2.55 1.73 -11.41
CA THR A 31 -2.11 0.54 -10.66
C THR A 31 -0.62 0.38 -10.91
N TRP A 32 0.18 0.29 -9.86
CA TRP A 32 1.64 0.18 -9.94
C TRP A 32 2.13 -1.07 -9.20
N ALA A 33 3.27 -1.59 -9.65
CA ALA A 33 3.97 -2.62 -8.92
C ALA A 33 4.47 -2.07 -7.58
N ARG A 34 4.55 -2.94 -6.58
CA ARG A 34 5.05 -2.60 -5.25
C ARG A 34 6.40 -1.89 -5.32
N GLU A 35 7.32 -2.38 -6.14
CA GLU A 35 8.68 -1.87 -6.27
C GLU A 35 8.70 -0.42 -6.78
N GLN A 36 7.81 -0.07 -7.73
CA GLN A 36 7.67 1.31 -8.23
C GLN A 36 7.14 2.26 -7.14
N VAL A 37 6.23 1.79 -6.30
CA VAL A 37 5.67 2.58 -5.20
C VAL A 37 6.73 2.79 -4.11
N ILE A 38 7.51 1.75 -3.79
CA ILE A 38 8.65 1.85 -2.87
C ILE A 38 9.65 2.90 -3.37
N GLU A 39 10.07 2.82 -4.63
CA GLU A 39 10.98 3.79 -5.23
C GLU A 39 10.38 5.21 -5.20
N SER A 40 9.09 5.35 -5.47
CA SER A 40 8.42 6.66 -5.44
C SER A 40 8.37 7.27 -4.05
N ILE A 41 8.14 6.46 -3.00
CA ILE A 41 8.19 6.90 -1.60
C ILE A 41 9.62 7.31 -1.21
N GLU A 42 10.61 6.48 -1.55
CA GLU A 42 12.02 6.71 -1.18
C GLU A 42 12.62 7.92 -1.90
N SER A 43 12.27 8.12 -3.16
CA SER A 43 12.61 9.32 -3.94
C SER A 43 11.82 10.57 -3.55
N ARG A 44 10.86 10.44 -2.63
CA ARG A 44 9.94 11.52 -2.21
C ARG A 44 9.21 12.18 -3.38
N THR A 45 8.92 11.42 -4.43
CA THR A 45 8.19 11.94 -5.59
C THR A 45 6.69 11.98 -5.32
N ASN A 46 6.16 10.98 -4.60
CA ASN A 46 4.76 10.90 -4.18
C ASN A 46 4.63 10.41 -2.74
N THR A 47 3.52 10.77 -2.11
CA THR A 47 3.03 10.14 -0.88
C THR A 47 1.84 9.25 -1.20
N PHE A 48 1.61 8.24 -0.37
CA PHE A 48 0.52 7.30 -0.56
C PHE A 48 -0.23 7.15 0.76
N TYR A 49 -1.54 6.95 0.67
CA TYR A 49 -2.40 6.75 1.84
C TYR A 49 -3.57 5.84 1.53
N VAL A 50 -4.20 5.38 2.59
CA VAL A 50 -5.40 4.54 2.57
C VAL A 50 -6.44 5.20 3.47
N LEU A 51 -7.71 5.13 3.07
CA LEU A 51 -8.83 5.43 3.96
C LEU A 51 -9.40 4.10 4.43
N ASP A 52 -9.47 3.90 5.73
CA ASP A 52 -10.13 2.73 6.30
C ASP A 52 -11.61 2.72 5.87
N PRO A 53 -12.11 1.63 5.25
CA PRO A 53 -13.45 1.62 4.69
C PRO A 53 -14.56 1.67 5.76
N GLY A 54 -14.27 1.26 7.00
CA GLY A 54 -15.25 1.27 8.09
C GLY A 54 -15.33 2.60 8.84
N THR A 55 -14.19 3.24 9.08
CA THR A 55 -14.06 4.45 9.91
C THR A 55 -13.81 5.72 9.09
N GLY A 56 -13.39 5.60 7.83
CA GLY A 56 -12.97 6.72 7.00
C GLY A 56 -11.63 7.34 7.41
N LEU A 57 -10.96 6.78 8.43
CA LEU A 57 -9.72 7.33 8.95
C LEU A 57 -8.56 7.07 7.99
N ARG A 58 -7.71 8.09 7.85
CA ARG A 58 -6.52 8.04 7.01
C ARG A 58 -5.39 7.28 7.70
N SER A 59 -4.73 6.40 6.95
CA SER A 59 -3.40 5.88 7.30
C SER A 59 -2.45 6.10 6.15
N ASN A 60 -1.26 6.64 6.43
CA ASN A 60 -0.24 6.84 5.42
C ASN A 60 0.43 5.50 5.10
N VAL A 61 0.97 5.37 3.90
CA VAL A 61 1.72 4.18 3.47
C VAL A 61 3.21 4.48 3.51
N GLY A 62 3.97 3.57 4.08
CA GLY A 62 5.41 3.64 4.18
C GLY A 62 6.06 2.33 3.73
N VAL A 63 7.38 2.39 3.59
CA VAL A 63 8.23 1.25 3.27
C VAL A 63 8.77 0.66 4.56
N VAL A 64 8.54 -0.64 4.76
CA VAL A 64 9.14 -1.40 5.86
C VAL A 64 10.33 -2.18 5.31
N ARG A 65 11.48 -2.01 5.97
CA ARG A 65 12.71 -2.77 5.71
C ARG A 65 12.99 -3.62 6.94
N ALA A 66 12.89 -4.94 6.80
CA ALA A 66 13.20 -5.91 7.84
C ALA A 66 14.38 -6.77 7.38
N GLU A 67 15.28 -7.10 8.30
CA GLU A 67 16.44 -7.93 8.00
C GLU A 67 16.02 -9.29 7.42
N GLY A 68 16.67 -9.70 6.33
CA GLY A 68 16.35 -10.95 5.63
C GLY A 68 15.04 -10.95 4.84
N ARG A 69 14.36 -9.81 4.66
CA ARG A 69 13.13 -9.69 3.85
C ARG A 69 13.26 -8.61 2.78
N ALA A 70 12.61 -8.85 1.65
CA ALA A 70 12.43 -7.80 0.64
C ALA A 70 11.61 -6.64 1.24
N PRO A 71 11.90 -5.38 0.88
CA PRO A 71 11.12 -4.24 1.36
C PRO A 71 9.65 -4.38 0.94
N PHE A 72 8.74 -3.97 1.81
CA PHE A 72 7.30 -4.07 1.56
C PHE A 72 6.54 -2.84 2.03
N LEU A 73 5.31 -2.70 1.54
CA LEU A 73 4.44 -1.58 1.87
C LEU A 73 3.59 -1.92 3.09
N ARG A 74 3.46 -0.96 4.01
CA ARG A 74 2.57 -1.06 5.16
C ARG A 74 1.97 0.30 5.48
N THR A 75 0.79 0.30 6.07
CA THR A 75 0.16 1.52 6.57
C THR A 75 0.61 1.87 7.99
N TYR A 76 0.61 3.15 8.31
CA TYR A 76 0.83 3.66 9.66
C TYR A 76 0.01 4.93 9.91
N ALA A 77 -0.30 5.17 11.18
CA ALA A 77 -0.93 6.39 11.67
C ALA A 77 -0.24 6.78 12.98
N ASP A 78 0.03 8.08 13.16
CA ASP A 78 0.68 8.62 14.38
C ASP A 78 1.99 7.90 14.76
N GLY A 79 2.77 7.50 13.74
CA GLY A 79 4.03 6.77 13.90
C GLY A 79 3.88 5.28 14.22
N VAL A 80 2.66 4.75 14.34
CA VAL A 80 2.38 3.34 14.64
C VAL A 80 1.95 2.60 13.39
N TRP A 81 2.67 1.52 13.06
CA TRP A 81 2.32 0.64 11.94
C TRP A 81 1.02 -0.13 12.21
N ASN A 82 0.14 -0.17 11.21
CA ASN A 82 -1.13 -0.89 11.25
C ASN A 82 -1.30 -1.75 9.98
N ASN A 83 -2.48 -2.37 9.80
CA ASN A 83 -2.73 -3.35 8.74
C ASN A 83 -3.83 -2.91 7.76
N ASN A 84 -4.21 -1.63 7.75
CA ASN A 84 -5.31 -1.12 6.93
C ASN A 84 -5.12 -1.42 5.44
N LEU A 85 -3.87 -1.49 4.97
CA LEU A 85 -3.57 -1.90 3.59
C LEU A 85 -4.08 -3.31 3.26
N LEU A 86 -4.05 -4.27 4.21
CA LEU A 86 -4.53 -5.65 4.00
C LEU A 86 -6.05 -5.77 3.99
N SER A 87 -6.75 -4.77 4.52
CA SER A 87 -8.22 -4.68 4.53
C SER A 87 -8.81 -4.18 3.21
N LEU A 88 -7.96 -3.80 2.25
CA LEU A 88 -8.41 -3.37 0.93
C LEU A 88 -8.82 -4.55 0.05
N ASP A 89 -9.72 -4.25 -0.89
CA ASP A 89 -10.17 -5.20 -1.90
C ASP A 89 -9.05 -5.55 -2.89
N GLN A 90 -9.26 -6.66 -3.61
CA GLN A 90 -8.37 -7.06 -4.69
C GLN A 90 -8.49 -6.07 -5.85
N CYS A 91 -7.37 -5.58 -6.39
CA CYS A 91 -7.42 -4.80 -7.62
C CYS A 91 -7.96 -5.65 -8.77
N PRO A 92 -8.78 -5.09 -9.67
CA PRO A 92 -9.24 -5.78 -10.85
C PRO A 92 -8.02 -6.16 -11.70
N LEU A 93 -7.79 -7.47 -11.83
CA LEU A 93 -6.82 -8.01 -12.77
C LEU A 93 -7.44 -7.80 -14.16
N ARG A 94 -6.94 -6.80 -14.89
CA ARG A 94 -7.30 -6.57 -16.29
C ARG A 94 -6.50 -7.48 -17.20
#